data_AF-A0A2J6PIF9-F1
#
_entry.id   AF-A0A2J6PIF9-F1
#
_cell.length_a   1.000
_cell.length_b   1.000
_cell.length_c   1.000
_cell.angle_alpha   90.00
_cell.angle_beta   90.00
_cell.angle_gamma   90.00
#
_symmetry.space_group_name_H-M   'P 1'
#
loop_
_entity.id
_entity.type
_entity.pdbx_description
1 polymer ?
#
loop_
_entity_poly.entity_id
_entity_poly.type
_entity_poly.pdbx_seq_one_letter_code
_entity_poly.pdbx_strand_id
1 'polypeptide(L)'
;MAPLLPQKHYNHLDVSELTKIRHSLADLARKVQHETTRREKNLSHNPRSVLAEYKRQQIWKRLSSNKFRDEDVMKFYFDFFDELFNCSSLKKYCKVKLSSPSTENEAEMKCRALIWSWPPKVQLVSIVIRIFKRDDITDNMTRRIFCLGRLLHEMTHAFLELYSCWYTLCREFLQHLGPAGHGFAWQDIAHTVEKAADNPNSLNIPVQLGRYDSLLVDLDEIK
;
A
#
# COMPACT_ATOMS: atom_id res chain seq x y z
N MET A 1 9.80 -16.53 19.36
CA MET A 1 8.63 -15.80 18.81
C MET A 1 8.81 -14.33 19.17
N ALA A 2 8.95 -13.44 18.18
CA ALA A 2 8.96 -12.00 18.45
C ALA A 2 7.54 -11.55 18.81
N PRO A 3 7.35 -10.68 19.82
CA PRO A 3 6.02 -10.23 20.19
C PRO A 3 5.40 -9.46 19.00
N LEU A 4 4.18 -9.87 18.64
CA LEU A 4 3.31 -9.10 17.75
C LEU A 4 3.08 -7.71 18.39
N LEU A 5 2.96 -6.68 17.57
CA LEU A 5 2.58 -5.35 18.06
C LEU A 5 1.32 -5.50 18.93
N PRO A 6 1.28 -4.92 20.15
CA PRO A 6 0.12 -5.03 21.01
C PRO A 6 -1.11 -4.48 20.26
N GLN A 7 -2.13 -5.33 20.09
CA GLN A 7 -3.41 -4.94 19.50
C GLN A 7 -4.11 -3.97 20.46
N LYS A 8 -3.90 -2.68 20.28
CA LYS A 8 -4.69 -1.64 20.93
C LYS A 8 -5.66 -1.08 19.91
N HIS A 9 -6.94 -1.10 20.23
CA HIS A 9 -7.99 -0.47 19.44
C HIS A 9 -7.90 1.05 19.64
N TYR A 10 -7.59 1.79 18.59
CA TYR A 10 -7.45 3.26 18.63
C TYR A 10 -8.48 3.91 17.71
N ASN A 11 -9.11 5.00 18.17
CA ASN A 11 -10.13 5.72 17.41
C ASN A 11 -9.55 6.29 16.10
N HIS A 12 -10.19 5.91 15.01
CA HIS A 12 -9.67 5.94 13.65
C HIS A 12 -10.12 7.20 12.89
N LEU A 13 -9.54 7.44 11.71
CA LEU A 13 -10.38 7.85 10.57
C LEU A 13 -11.48 6.81 10.50
N ASP A 14 -12.73 7.19 10.71
CA ASP A 14 -13.74 6.16 10.90
C ASP A 14 -13.77 5.29 9.64
N VAL A 15 -13.37 4.02 9.78
CA VAL A 15 -13.43 3.06 8.68
C VAL A 15 -14.88 2.95 8.19
N SER A 16 -15.86 3.40 8.99
CA SER A 16 -17.24 3.64 8.57
C SER A 16 -17.36 4.61 7.39
N GLU A 17 -16.49 5.60 7.24
CA GLU A 17 -16.48 6.52 6.10
C GLU A 17 -15.95 5.85 4.84
N LEU A 18 -15.05 4.86 4.97
CA LEU A 18 -14.55 4.08 3.84
C LEU A 18 -15.56 2.97 3.47
N THR A 19 -16.67 3.38 2.87
CA THR A 19 -17.59 2.41 2.25
C THR A 19 -16.98 1.86 0.96
N LYS A 20 -16.85 0.54 0.85
CA LYS A 20 -16.34 -0.12 -0.37
C LYS A 20 -17.14 0.27 -1.61
N ILE A 21 -16.44 0.44 -2.73
CA ILE A 21 -17.03 0.66 -4.06
C ILE A 21 -17.89 1.93 -4.14
N ARG A 22 -17.55 2.98 -3.38
CA ARG A 22 -18.36 4.20 -3.30
C ARG A 22 -17.60 5.51 -3.40
N HIS A 23 -16.28 5.46 -3.57
CA HIS A 23 -15.46 6.67 -3.63
C HIS A 23 -14.98 6.94 -5.05
N SER A 24 -14.85 8.21 -5.42
CA SER A 24 -14.06 8.54 -6.60
C SER A 24 -12.58 8.27 -6.31
N LEU A 25 -11.79 8.05 -7.36
CA LEU A 25 -10.35 7.86 -7.22
C LEU A 25 -9.66 9.11 -6.66
N ALA A 26 -10.14 10.30 -7.05
CA ALA A 26 -9.65 11.58 -6.53
C ALA A 26 -9.96 11.75 -5.03
N ASP A 27 -11.12 11.30 -4.55
CA ASP A 27 -11.48 11.35 -3.13
C ASP A 27 -10.58 10.44 -2.29
N LEU A 28 -10.30 9.24 -2.80
CA LEU A 28 -9.38 8.30 -2.15
C LEU A 28 -7.96 8.86 -2.06
N ALA A 29 -7.45 9.43 -3.15
CA ALA A 29 -6.14 10.08 -3.16
C ALA A 29 -6.08 11.25 -2.17
N ARG A 30 -7.10 12.12 -2.14
CA ARG A 30 -7.19 13.23 -1.17
C ARG A 30 -7.25 12.75 0.27
N LYS A 31 -7.96 11.66 0.56
CA LYS A 31 -8.02 11.06 1.92
C LYS A 31 -6.63 10.57 2.35
N VAL A 32 -5.92 9.82 1.50
CA VAL A 32 -4.56 9.36 1.82
C VAL A 32 -3.60 10.54 1.99
N GLN A 33 -3.67 11.54 1.11
CA GLN A 33 -2.90 12.78 1.22
C GLN A 33 -3.16 13.50 2.54
N HIS A 34 -4.43 13.71 2.88
CA HIS A 34 -4.82 14.40 4.10
C HIS A 34 -4.24 13.72 5.33
N GLU A 35 -4.37 12.39 5.44
CA GLU A 35 -3.87 11.66 6.61
C GLU A 35 -2.35 11.59 6.67
N THR A 36 -1.71 11.37 5.53
CA THR A 36 -0.26 11.23 5.44
C THR A 36 0.47 12.56 5.69
N THR A 37 -0.14 13.69 5.30
CA THR A 37 0.45 15.03 5.49
C THR A 37 0.19 15.65 6.85
N ARG A 38 -0.72 15.07 7.66
CA ARG A 38 -0.90 15.50 9.06
C ARG A 38 0.41 15.32 9.81
N ARG A 39 0.91 16.40 10.40
CA ARG A 39 2.16 16.42 11.17
C ARG A 39 2.01 15.60 12.44
N GLU A 40 3.10 15.09 13.02
CA GLU A 40 3.08 14.30 14.27
C GLU A 40 2.23 14.90 15.41
N LYS A 41 2.16 16.24 15.50
CA LYS A 41 1.33 16.94 16.51
C LYS A 41 -0.17 16.91 16.22
N ASN A 42 -0.55 16.77 14.94
CA ASN A 42 -1.91 16.79 14.41
C ASN A 42 -2.33 15.44 13.80
N LEU A 43 -1.46 14.42 13.84
CA LEU A 43 -1.84 13.05 13.54
C LEU A 43 -2.93 12.65 14.54
N SER A 44 -3.88 11.85 14.07
CA SER A 44 -4.75 11.14 14.99
C SER A 44 -3.90 10.35 16.00
N HIS A 45 -4.47 9.99 17.14
CA HIS A 45 -3.73 9.30 18.20
C HIS A 45 -2.96 8.07 17.67
N ASN A 46 -3.48 7.42 16.61
CA ASN A 46 -2.98 6.14 16.14
C ASN A 46 -1.67 6.21 15.30
N PRO A 47 -1.57 6.95 14.18
CA PRO A 47 -0.30 7.07 13.44
C PRO A 47 0.85 7.56 14.33
N ARG A 48 0.55 8.45 15.29
CA ARG A 48 1.52 8.91 16.27
C ARG A 48 2.00 7.79 17.19
N SER A 49 1.11 6.96 17.73
CA SER A 49 1.52 5.80 18.55
C SER A 49 2.30 4.77 17.74
N VAL A 50 1.90 4.53 16.49
CA VAL A 50 2.56 3.59 15.59
C VAL A 50 3.97 4.06 15.23
N LEU A 51 4.16 5.33 14.91
CA LEU A 51 5.48 5.93 14.67
C LEU A 51 6.35 5.97 15.94
N ALA A 52 5.75 6.27 17.10
CA ALA A 52 6.47 6.23 18.37
C ALA A 52 6.93 4.80 18.70
N GLU A 53 6.11 3.79 18.43
CA GLU A 53 6.46 2.39 18.60
C GLU A 53 7.57 1.96 17.63
N TYR A 54 7.47 2.38 16.37
CA TYR A 54 8.49 2.18 15.34
C TYR A 54 9.85 2.70 15.79
N LYS A 55 9.88 3.93 16.32
CA LYS A 55 11.05 4.59 16.91
C LYS A 55 11.58 3.84 18.13
N ARG A 56 10.70 3.50 19.07
CA ARG A 56 11.07 2.84 20.34
C ARG A 56 11.64 1.43 20.13
N GLN A 57 11.02 0.62 19.29
CA GLN A 57 11.46 -0.76 19.03
C GLN A 57 12.59 -0.86 17.99
N GLN A 58 13.02 0.28 17.42
CA GLN A 58 14.05 0.33 16.39
C GLN A 58 13.74 -0.59 15.21
N ILE A 59 12.49 -0.52 14.74
CA ILE A 59 11.94 -1.48 13.77
C ILE A 59 12.71 -1.46 12.44
N TRP A 60 13.33 -0.33 12.07
CA TRP A 60 14.25 -0.25 10.91
C TRP A 60 15.39 -1.26 10.98
N LYS A 61 15.86 -1.65 12.18
CA LYS A 61 16.93 -2.66 12.32
C LYS A 61 16.51 -4.03 11.78
N ARG A 62 15.20 -4.28 11.63
CA ARG A 62 14.70 -5.49 10.96
C ARG A 62 15.08 -5.52 9.49
N LEU A 63 15.29 -4.37 8.84
CA LEU A 63 15.67 -4.30 7.43
C LEU A 63 17.07 -4.85 7.21
N SER A 64 18.06 -4.47 8.02
CA SER A 64 19.44 -4.96 7.88
C SER A 64 19.70 -6.31 8.55
N SER A 65 18.83 -6.76 9.46
CA SER A 65 19.08 -7.95 10.27
C SER A 65 18.84 -9.28 9.53
N ASN A 66 19.84 -10.16 9.54
CA ASN A 66 19.74 -11.55 9.10
C ASN A 66 18.85 -12.44 10.00
N LYS A 67 18.44 -11.96 11.18
CA LYS A 67 17.67 -12.76 12.14
C LYS A 67 16.21 -12.98 11.72
N PHE A 68 15.71 -12.20 10.78
CA PHE A 68 14.33 -12.25 10.33
C PHE A 68 14.28 -12.79 8.91
N ARG A 69 13.32 -13.65 8.61
CA ARG A 69 13.03 -14.06 7.23
C ARG A 69 12.32 -12.92 6.52
N ASP A 70 12.49 -12.82 5.21
CA ASP A 70 11.91 -11.72 4.44
C ASP A 70 10.38 -11.74 4.47
N GLU A 71 9.77 -12.92 4.52
CA GLU A 71 8.32 -13.08 4.65
C GLU A 71 7.80 -12.42 5.93
N ASP A 72 8.53 -12.58 7.04
CA ASP A 72 8.15 -12.03 8.33
C ASP A 72 8.35 -10.49 8.33
N VAL A 73 9.39 -10.00 7.65
CA VAL A 73 9.64 -8.57 7.47
C VAL A 73 8.55 -7.93 6.59
N MET A 74 8.25 -8.49 5.42
CA MET A 74 7.21 -7.95 4.53
C MET A 74 5.83 -8.00 5.17
N LYS A 75 5.49 -9.09 5.86
CA LYS A 75 4.21 -9.16 6.58
C LYS A 75 4.12 -8.08 7.66
N PHE A 76 5.20 -7.91 8.43
CA PHE A 76 5.25 -6.87 9.45
C PHE A 76 5.04 -5.47 8.83
N TYR A 77 5.77 -5.15 7.77
CA TYR A 77 5.66 -3.85 7.12
C TYR A 77 4.34 -3.65 6.39
N PHE A 78 3.71 -4.71 5.88
CA PHE A 78 2.34 -4.63 5.35
C PHE A 78 1.35 -4.18 6.43
N ASP A 79 1.36 -4.83 7.60
CA ASP A 79 0.46 -4.46 8.71
C ASP A 79 0.74 -3.01 9.17
N PHE A 80 2.02 -2.64 9.24
CA PHE A 80 2.48 -1.30 9.63
C PHE A 80 2.07 -0.21 8.62
N PHE A 81 2.28 -0.44 7.32
CA PHE A 81 1.92 0.51 6.26
C PHE A 81 0.41 0.58 6.04
N ASP A 82 -0.33 -0.51 6.25
CA ASP A 82 -1.79 -0.49 6.20
C ASP A 82 -2.32 0.44 7.29
N GLU A 83 -1.77 0.34 8.50
CA GLU A 83 -2.13 1.22 9.60
C GLU A 83 -1.72 2.67 9.37
N LEU A 84 -0.53 2.90 8.83
CA LEU A 84 0.02 4.25 8.66
C LEU A 84 -0.60 5.02 7.49
N PHE A 85 -0.77 4.38 6.33
CA PHE A 85 -1.16 5.05 5.09
C PHE A 85 -2.58 4.70 4.62
N ASN A 86 -3.11 3.53 5.02
CA ASN A 86 -4.37 3.01 4.50
C ASN A 86 -5.42 2.82 5.60
N CYS A 87 -5.24 3.45 6.77
CA CYS A 87 -6.22 3.43 7.87
C CYS A 87 -6.63 2.02 8.35
N SER A 88 -5.71 1.05 8.34
CA SER A 88 -5.98 -0.35 8.70
C SER A 88 -7.08 -1.02 7.86
N SER A 89 -7.25 -0.57 6.62
CA SER A 89 -8.36 -0.96 5.75
C SER A 89 -8.04 -2.21 4.90
N LEU A 90 -6.76 -2.48 4.62
CA LEU A 90 -6.32 -3.53 3.71
C LEU A 90 -6.18 -4.90 4.37
N LYS A 91 -5.72 -5.00 5.62
CA LYS A 91 -5.39 -6.28 6.28
C LYS A 91 -6.54 -7.28 6.39
N LYS A 92 -7.78 -6.79 6.31
CA LYS A 92 -8.99 -7.65 6.31
C LYS A 92 -9.21 -8.34 4.97
N TYR A 93 -8.69 -7.78 3.88
CA TYR A 93 -8.98 -8.20 2.51
C TYR A 93 -7.74 -8.65 1.75
N CYS A 94 -6.55 -8.21 2.16
CA CYS A 94 -5.31 -8.47 1.46
C CYS A 94 -4.46 -9.53 2.17
N LYS A 95 -3.77 -10.36 1.38
CA LYS A 95 -2.75 -11.30 1.84
C LYS A 95 -1.45 -11.04 1.09
N VAL A 96 -0.35 -10.90 1.81
CA VAL A 96 0.99 -10.74 1.22
C VAL A 96 1.67 -12.09 1.08
N LYS A 97 2.27 -12.35 -0.07
CA LYS A 97 3.09 -13.54 -0.34
C LYS A 97 4.40 -13.13 -0.99
N LEU A 98 5.52 -13.63 -0.48
CA LEU A 98 6.77 -13.59 -1.23
C LEU A 98 6.82 -14.78 -2.17
N SER A 99 7.36 -14.58 -3.36
CA SER A 99 7.54 -15.63 -4.35
C SER A 99 8.94 -15.54 -4.94
N SER A 100 9.49 -16.66 -5.37
CA SER A 100 10.69 -16.65 -6.21
C SER A 100 10.37 -15.98 -7.54
N PRO A 101 11.30 -15.22 -8.13
CA PRO A 101 11.07 -14.53 -9.40
C PRO A 101 10.56 -15.52 -10.46
N SER A 102 9.37 -15.24 -11.01
CA SER A 102 8.95 -15.81 -12.29
C SER A 102 9.42 -14.89 -13.40
N THR A 103 9.66 -15.44 -14.59
CA THR A 103 10.44 -14.85 -15.68
C THR A 103 10.01 -13.48 -16.21
N GLU A 104 8.93 -12.86 -15.75
CA GLU A 104 8.40 -11.65 -16.41
C GLU A 104 7.85 -10.54 -15.48
N ASN A 105 7.68 -10.73 -14.15
CA ASN A 105 7.10 -9.68 -13.28
C ASN A 105 7.81 -9.55 -11.92
N GLU A 106 8.01 -8.31 -11.45
CA GLU A 106 8.69 -7.97 -10.18
C GLU A 106 7.76 -7.81 -8.96
N ALA A 107 6.48 -7.58 -9.19
CA ALA A 107 5.38 -7.70 -8.23
C ALA A 107 4.06 -7.91 -8.98
N GLU A 108 3.04 -8.47 -8.32
CA GLU A 108 1.72 -8.62 -8.93
C GLU A 108 0.62 -8.59 -7.85
N MET A 109 -0.37 -7.71 -8.02
CA MET A 109 -1.64 -7.79 -7.32
C MET A 109 -2.63 -8.65 -8.11
N LYS A 110 -3.13 -9.73 -7.49
CA LYS A 110 -4.27 -10.50 -8.00
C LYS A 110 -5.54 -10.17 -7.23
N CYS A 111 -6.49 -9.54 -7.93
CA CYS A 111 -7.84 -9.34 -7.45
C CYS A 111 -8.72 -10.55 -7.81
N ARG A 112 -9.39 -11.17 -6.82
CA ARG A 112 -10.49 -12.12 -7.08
C ARG A 112 -11.82 -11.40 -6.89
N ALA A 113 -12.29 -10.73 -7.94
CA ALA A 113 -13.65 -10.20 -8.05
C ALA A 113 -14.45 -11.05 -9.04
N LEU A 114 -15.69 -11.43 -8.69
CA LEU A 114 -16.61 -12.10 -9.59
C LEU A 114 -17.79 -11.17 -9.96
N ILE A 115 -17.83 -10.89 -11.27
CA ILE A 115 -18.95 -10.73 -12.21
C ILE A 115 -20.05 -9.68 -11.93
N TRP A 116 -20.07 -8.72 -12.86
CA TRP A 116 -21.18 -7.91 -13.36
C TRP A 116 -22.46 -8.73 -13.60
N SER A 117 -23.29 -8.90 -12.58
CA SER A 117 -24.69 -9.30 -12.74
C SER A 117 -25.58 -8.22 -12.14
N TRP A 118 -26.79 -8.01 -12.67
CA TRP A 118 -27.77 -7.13 -12.05
C TRP A 118 -28.74 -7.98 -11.22
N PRO A 119 -28.94 -7.67 -9.92
CA PRO A 119 -28.33 -6.59 -9.15
C PRO A 119 -26.83 -6.86 -8.84
N PRO A 120 -25.97 -5.83 -8.79
CA PRO A 120 -24.53 -5.98 -8.56
C PRO A 120 -24.27 -6.64 -7.20
N LYS A 121 -23.94 -7.93 -7.24
CA LYS A 121 -23.41 -8.68 -6.09
C LYS A 121 -21.88 -8.63 -6.16
N VAL A 122 -21.29 -7.44 -6.03
CA VAL A 122 -19.82 -7.36 -5.93
C VAL A 122 -19.42 -7.86 -4.54
N GLN A 123 -19.00 -9.12 -4.49
CA GLN A 123 -18.37 -9.67 -3.30
C GLN A 123 -16.87 -9.73 -3.56
N LEU A 124 -16.15 -8.64 -3.27
CA LEU A 124 -14.70 -8.69 -3.25
C LEU A 124 -14.27 -9.61 -2.10
N VAL A 125 -13.79 -10.81 -2.45
CA VAL A 125 -13.51 -11.87 -1.47
C VAL A 125 -12.12 -11.71 -0.86
N SER A 126 -11.12 -11.38 -1.67
CA SER A 126 -9.73 -11.19 -1.21
C SER A 126 -8.82 -10.69 -2.33
N ILE A 127 -7.79 -9.92 -1.95
CA ILE A 127 -6.67 -9.51 -2.80
C ILE A 127 -5.41 -10.25 -2.33
N VAL A 128 -4.60 -10.73 -3.27
CA VAL A 128 -3.28 -11.30 -2.97
C VAL A 128 -2.21 -10.41 -3.58
N ILE A 129 -1.37 -9.83 -2.73
CA ILE A 129 -0.19 -9.06 -3.11
C ILE A 129 1.00 -10.02 -3.16
N ARG A 130 1.60 -10.19 -4.34
CA ARG A 130 2.80 -11.00 -4.53
C ARG A 130 4.00 -10.08 -4.74
N ILE A 131 5.02 -10.27 -3.91
CA ILE A 131 6.31 -9.57 -4.02
C ILE A 131 7.36 -10.60 -4.42
N PHE A 132 8.04 -10.36 -5.53
CA PHE A 132 9.09 -11.27 -5.98
C PHE A 132 10.40 -10.94 -5.27
N LYS A 133 11.12 -11.99 -4.85
CA LYS A 133 12.41 -11.83 -4.18
C LYS A 133 13.47 -11.37 -5.19
N ARG A 134 14.25 -10.37 -4.81
CA ARG A 134 15.44 -9.91 -5.52
C ARG A 134 16.69 -10.57 -4.94
N ASP A 135 16.80 -11.88 -5.13
CA ASP A 135 17.94 -12.67 -4.63
C ASP A 135 19.27 -12.27 -5.31
N ASP A 136 19.20 -11.49 -6.40
CA ASP A 136 20.32 -10.82 -7.04
C ASP A 136 20.94 -9.69 -6.20
N ILE A 137 20.22 -9.14 -5.22
CA ILE A 137 20.70 -8.08 -4.32
C ILE A 137 21.22 -8.69 -3.02
N THR A 138 22.54 -8.69 -2.82
CA THR A 138 23.17 -9.33 -1.65
C THR A 138 22.97 -8.57 -0.34
N ASP A 139 22.91 -7.23 -0.38
CA ASP A 139 22.65 -6.43 0.82
C ASP A 139 21.18 -6.52 1.24
N ASN A 140 20.94 -6.98 2.48
CA ASN A 140 19.59 -7.17 2.99
C ASN A 140 18.79 -5.88 3.08
N MET A 141 19.43 -4.79 3.49
CA MET A 141 18.72 -3.53 3.70
C MET A 141 18.25 -2.99 2.35
N THR A 142 19.13 -2.90 1.37
CA THR A 142 18.81 -2.51 -0.01
C THR A 142 17.74 -3.40 -0.61
N ARG A 143 17.91 -4.73 -0.54
CA ARG A 143 16.95 -5.70 -1.08
C ARG A 143 15.56 -5.55 -0.44
N ARG A 144 15.50 -5.38 0.88
CA ARG A 144 14.22 -5.23 1.60
C ARG A 144 13.59 -3.88 1.35
N ILE A 145 14.35 -2.78 1.29
CA ILE A 145 13.82 -1.46 0.92
C ILE A 145 13.20 -1.52 -0.48
N PHE A 146 13.85 -2.18 -1.44
CA PHE A 146 13.30 -2.43 -2.76
C PHE A 146 11.96 -3.19 -2.69
N CYS A 147 11.91 -4.31 -1.95
CA CYS A 147 10.69 -5.07 -1.74
C CYS A 147 9.58 -4.26 -1.03
N LEU A 148 9.94 -3.36 -0.10
CA LEU A 148 8.99 -2.46 0.56
C LEU A 148 8.40 -1.43 -0.40
N GLY A 149 9.21 -0.92 -1.34
CA GLY A 149 8.72 -0.06 -2.42
C GLY A 149 7.67 -0.75 -3.28
N ARG A 150 7.95 -1.99 -3.71
CA ARG A 150 6.98 -2.84 -4.43
C ARG A 150 5.76 -3.19 -3.59
N LEU A 151 5.93 -3.45 -2.30
CA LEU A 151 4.81 -3.70 -1.40
C LEU A 151 3.86 -2.50 -1.33
N LEU A 152 4.39 -1.30 -1.16
CA LEU A 152 3.58 -0.07 -1.14
C LEU A 152 2.91 0.20 -2.49
N HIS A 153 3.59 -0.06 -3.61
CA HIS A 153 3.03 0.04 -4.97
C HIS A 153 1.75 -0.81 -5.09
N GLU A 154 1.83 -2.09 -4.75
CA GLU A 154 0.68 -3.00 -4.82
C GLU A 154 -0.38 -2.71 -3.75
N MET A 155 0.01 -2.18 -2.58
CA MET A 155 -0.96 -1.74 -1.56
C MET A 155 -1.77 -0.53 -2.05
N THR A 156 -1.17 0.40 -2.79
CA THR A 156 -1.87 1.52 -3.42
C THR A 156 -2.90 1.02 -4.43
N HIS A 157 -2.52 0.08 -5.29
CA HIS A 157 -3.47 -0.58 -6.20
C HIS A 157 -4.61 -1.25 -5.43
N ALA A 158 -4.27 -2.05 -4.41
CA ALA A 158 -5.27 -2.76 -3.61
C ALA A 158 -6.25 -1.79 -2.93
N PHE A 159 -5.77 -0.65 -2.43
CA PHE A 159 -6.60 0.37 -1.81
C PHE A 159 -7.56 1.01 -2.82
N LEU A 160 -7.07 1.43 -3.98
CA LEU A 160 -7.91 2.01 -5.02
C LEU A 160 -8.94 0.98 -5.51
N GLU A 161 -8.53 -0.25 -5.76
CA GLU A 161 -9.39 -1.36 -6.20
C GLU A 161 -10.50 -1.67 -5.18
N LEU A 162 -10.19 -1.66 -3.89
CA LEU A 162 -11.14 -1.96 -2.81
C LEU A 162 -12.25 -0.91 -2.63
N TYR A 163 -11.89 0.36 -2.81
CA TYR A 163 -12.73 1.47 -2.35
C TYR A 163 -13.30 2.34 -3.48
N SER A 164 -12.74 2.27 -4.68
CA SER A 164 -13.22 3.06 -5.83
C SER A 164 -14.57 2.57 -6.35
N CYS A 165 -15.41 3.48 -6.83
CA CYS A 165 -16.68 3.16 -7.47
C CYS A 165 -16.48 2.37 -8.76
N TRP A 166 -17.07 1.18 -8.85
CA TRP A 166 -17.03 0.32 -10.05
C TRP A 166 -18.30 0.37 -10.88
N TYR A 167 -19.24 1.26 -10.57
CA TYR A 167 -20.45 1.36 -11.39
C TYR A 167 -20.06 1.87 -12.78
N THR A 168 -20.60 1.28 -13.84
CA THR A 168 -20.37 1.68 -15.25
C THR A 168 -20.65 3.17 -15.51
N LEU A 169 -21.50 3.79 -14.68
CA LEU A 169 -21.82 5.21 -14.73
C LEU A 169 -20.77 6.10 -14.03
N CYS A 170 -19.91 5.54 -13.18
CA CYS A 170 -18.75 6.22 -12.62
C CYS A 170 -17.66 6.35 -13.70
N ARG A 171 -17.88 7.29 -14.65
CA ARG A 171 -17.01 7.61 -15.79
C ARG A 171 -15.56 7.93 -15.38
N GLU A 172 -15.37 8.35 -14.14
CA GLU A 172 -14.08 8.67 -13.51
C GLU A 172 -13.17 7.45 -13.31
N PHE A 173 -13.73 6.23 -13.17
CA PHE A 173 -12.93 5.05 -12.85
C PHE A 173 -11.88 4.73 -13.93
N LEU A 174 -12.30 4.68 -15.19
CA LEU A 174 -11.41 4.34 -16.31
C LEU A 174 -10.45 5.48 -16.67
N GLN A 175 -10.87 6.74 -16.51
CA GLN A 175 -10.05 7.90 -16.90
C GLN A 175 -8.94 8.21 -15.90
N HIS A 176 -9.15 7.95 -14.60
CA HIS A 176 -8.18 8.26 -13.56
C HIS A 176 -7.28 7.10 -13.15
N LEU A 177 -7.57 5.88 -13.62
CA LEU A 177 -6.68 4.73 -13.45
C LEU A 177 -5.54 4.71 -14.47
N GLY A 178 -5.66 5.34 -15.64
CA GLY A 178 -4.66 5.16 -16.70
C GLY A 178 -4.70 3.74 -17.30
N PRO A 179 -4.05 3.49 -18.45
CA PRO A 179 -4.12 2.19 -19.12
C PRO A 179 -3.61 1.00 -18.29
N ALA A 180 -2.50 1.19 -17.56
CA ALA A 180 -1.88 0.17 -16.71
C ALA A 180 -2.25 0.31 -15.21
N GLY A 181 -3.15 1.23 -14.86
CA GLY A 181 -3.61 1.43 -13.48
C GLY A 181 -2.84 2.49 -12.68
N HIS A 182 -1.91 3.23 -13.31
CA HIS A 182 -1.04 4.22 -12.65
C HIS A 182 -1.39 5.68 -12.95
N GLY A 183 -2.68 5.97 -13.18
CA GLY A 183 -3.19 7.31 -13.46
C GLY A 183 -3.10 8.28 -12.28
N PHE A 184 -3.70 9.47 -12.41
CA PHE A 184 -3.47 10.59 -11.48
C PHE A 184 -3.65 10.25 -10.00
N ALA A 185 -4.71 9.51 -9.64
CA ALA A 185 -4.96 9.16 -8.25
C ALA A 185 -3.88 8.23 -7.66
N TRP A 186 -3.41 7.27 -8.46
CA TRP A 186 -2.32 6.38 -8.06
C TRP A 186 -1.02 7.16 -7.90
N GLN A 187 -0.69 8.04 -8.87
CA GLN A 187 0.49 8.90 -8.81
C GLN A 187 0.48 9.78 -7.56
N ASP A 188 -0.64 10.43 -7.28
CA ASP A 188 -0.81 11.33 -6.14
C ASP A 188 -0.61 10.62 -4.80
N ILE A 189 -1.18 9.41 -4.65
CA ILE A 189 -0.96 8.58 -3.48
C ILE A 189 0.51 8.19 -3.39
N ALA A 190 1.10 7.69 -4.48
CA ALA A 190 2.46 7.20 -4.50
C ALA A 190 3.46 8.30 -4.11
N HIS A 191 3.29 9.53 -4.61
CA HIS A 191 4.15 10.67 -4.24
C HIS A 191 4.08 10.98 -2.76
N THR A 192 2.86 10.99 -2.23
CA THR A 192 2.59 11.33 -0.85
C THR A 192 3.21 10.30 0.09
N VAL A 193 3.06 9.01 -0.24
CA VAL A 193 3.62 7.89 0.52
C VAL A 193 5.14 7.89 0.45
N GLU A 194 5.74 8.03 -0.74
CA GLU A 194 7.21 8.12 -0.91
C GLU A 194 7.78 9.25 -0.04
N LYS A 195 7.20 10.46 -0.14
CA LYS A 195 7.66 11.63 0.62
C LYS A 195 7.51 11.44 2.14
N ALA A 196 6.46 10.76 2.59
CA ALA A 196 6.24 10.52 4.02
C ALA A 196 7.15 9.43 4.59
N ALA A 197 7.45 8.41 3.78
CA ALA A 197 8.38 7.34 4.15
C ALA A 197 9.83 7.83 4.18
N ASP A 198 10.23 8.65 3.22
CA ASP A 198 11.60 9.19 3.15
C ASP A 198 11.86 10.34 4.15
N ASN A 199 10.83 10.85 4.82
CA ASN A 199 11.00 11.95 5.77
C ASN A 199 11.90 11.53 6.96
N PRO A 200 13.06 12.19 7.18
CA PRO A 200 14.01 11.85 8.25
C PRO A 200 13.44 12.01 9.67
N ASN A 201 12.41 12.85 9.83
CA ASN A 201 11.73 13.04 11.11
C ASN A 201 10.65 11.99 11.37
N SER A 202 10.39 11.08 10.42
CA SER A 202 9.31 10.09 10.41
C SER A 202 9.89 8.67 10.37
N LEU A 203 9.76 7.98 9.23
CA LEU A 203 10.20 6.61 9.01
C LEU A 203 11.67 6.55 8.58
N ASN A 204 12.14 7.55 7.82
CA ASN A 204 13.48 7.56 7.24
C ASN A 204 13.79 6.28 6.45
N ILE A 205 12.85 5.85 5.62
CA ILE A 205 12.99 4.70 4.72
C ILE A 205 12.81 5.23 3.29
N PRO A 206 13.87 5.27 2.46
CA PRO A 206 13.81 5.80 1.10
C PRO A 206 13.17 4.77 0.15
N VAL A 207 11.90 4.48 0.36
CA VAL A 207 11.12 3.59 -0.52
C VAL A 207 10.76 4.34 -1.80
N GLN A 208 10.86 3.63 -2.92
CA GLN A 208 10.41 4.09 -4.21
C GLN A 208 9.30 3.16 -4.69
N LEU A 209 8.13 3.72 -4.98
CA LEU A 209 6.99 2.99 -5.53
C LEU A 209 7.10 2.85 -7.05
N GLY A 210 8.12 3.43 -7.69
CA GLY A 210 8.34 3.34 -9.14
C GLY A 210 7.44 4.28 -9.93
N ARG A 211 7.12 5.46 -9.39
CA ARG A 211 6.20 6.44 -10.02
C ARG A 211 6.53 6.78 -11.47
N TYR A 212 7.80 7.08 -11.72
CA TYR A 212 8.25 7.48 -13.05
C TYR A 212 8.16 6.32 -14.05
N ASP A 213 8.65 5.14 -13.69
CA ASP A 213 8.56 3.95 -14.54
C ASP A 213 7.10 3.61 -14.86
N SER A 214 6.23 3.69 -13.85
CA SER A 214 4.80 3.43 -13.99
C SER A 214 4.11 4.46 -14.91
N LEU A 215 4.48 5.73 -14.80
CA LEU A 215 3.97 6.79 -15.69
C LEU A 215 4.41 6.56 -17.14
N LEU A 216 5.65 6.12 -17.36
CA LEU A 216 6.15 5.81 -18.71
C LEU A 216 5.37 4.66 -19.34
N VAL A 217 5.08 3.61 -18.58
CA VAL A 217 4.22 2.49 -19.04
C VAL A 217 2.85 3.00 -19.46
N ASP A 218 2.18 3.80 -18.62
CA ASP A 218 0.87 4.39 -18.95
C ASP A 218 0.92 5.26 -20.22
N LEU A 219 1.98 6.05 -20.42
CA LEU A 219 2.14 6.90 -21.60
C LEU A 219 2.38 6.09 -22.88
N ASP A 220 3.10 4.97 -22.79
CA ASP A 220 3.36 4.10 -23.93
C ASP A 220 2.11 3.36 -24.43
N GLU A 221 1.12 3.13 -23.55
CA GLU A 221 -0.16 2.49 -23.89
C GLU A 221 -1.21 3.44 -24.48
N ILE A 222 -0.95 4.76 -24.53
CA ILE A 222 -1.88 5.76 -25.12
C ILE A 222 -1.72 5.87 -26.66
N LYS A 223 -0.80 5.12 -27.26
CA LYS A 223 -0.53 5.10 -28.71
C LYS A 223 -1.64 4.43 -29.52
#